data_AF-A0A352PR37-F1
#
_entry.id   AF-A0A352PR37-F1
#
_cell.length_a   1.000
_cell.length_b   1.000
_cell.length_c   1.000
_cell.angle_alpha   90.00
_cell.angle_beta   90.00
_cell.angle_gamma   90.00
#
_symmetry.space_group_name_H-M   'P 1'
#
loop_
_entity.id
_entity.type
_entity.pdbx_description
1 polymer ?
#
loop_
_entity_poly.entity_id
_entity_poly.type
_entity_poly.pdbx_seq_one_letter_code
_entity_poly.pdbx_strand_id
1 'polypeptide(L)' 'MPTRKKPDLQSRKTGAVAVIGGGIAGIQSALDIANSGFKVYLLEEQPSVGGTMAQLDKTFPT' A
#
# COMPACT_ATOMS: atom_id res chain seq x y z
N MET A 1 -19.67 37.55 10.68
CA MET A 1 -18.77 37.61 9.50
C MET A 1 -17.88 36.37 9.52
N PRO A 2 -17.86 35.54 8.46
CA PRO A 2 -17.28 34.20 8.47
C PRO A 2 -15.78 34.20 8.13
N THR A 3 -14.94 33.68 9.02
CA THR A 3 -13.54 33.34 8.72
C THR A 3 -13.47 31.94 8.12
N ARG A 4 -13.50 31.88 6.78
CA ARG A 4 -13.39 30.65 5.98
C ARG A 4 -12.02 30.01 6.23
N LYS A 5 -12.01 28.87 6.95
CA LYS A 5 -10.87 27.96 7.09
C LYS A 5 -10.33 27.65 5.69
N LYS A 6 -9.09 28.03 5.40
CA LYS A 6 -8.42 27.70 4.13
C LYS A 6 -8.43 26.16 4.01
N PRO A 7 -8.92 25.57 2.91
CA PRO A 7 -8.74 24.16 2.69
C PRO A 7 -7.24 23.96 2.48
N ASP A 8 -6.65 23.12 3.30
CA ASP A 8 -5.23 22.81 3.28
C ASP A 8 -4.92 22.26 1.89
N LEU A 9 -4.21 23.04 1.08
CA LEU A 9 -3.76 22.64 -0.24
C LEU A 9 -2.61 21.64 -0.04
N GLN A 10 -2.94 20.44 0.43
CA GLN A 10 -2.00 19.33 0.48
C GLN A 10 -1.58 19.08 -0.96
N SER A 11 -0.35 19.50 -1.28
CA SER A 11 0.32 19.24 -2.54
C SER A 11 0.02 17.81 -2.96
N ARG A 12 -0.81 17.64 -3.99
CA ARG A 12 -1.12 16.32 -4.55
C ARG A 12 0.21 15.75 -5.02
N LYS A 13 0.84 14.89 -4.21
CA LYS A 13 2.10 14.25 -4.57
C LYS A 13 1.87 13.50 -5.87
N THR A 14 2.39 14.05 -6.96
CA THR A 14 2.29 13.49 -8.30
C THR A 14 3.35 12.43 -8.45
N GLY A 15 2.95 11.18 -8.20
CA GLY A 15 3.79 10.00 -8.40
C GLY A 15 2.94 8.75 -8.29
N ALA A 16 3.15 7.84 -9.24
CA ALA A 16 2.59 6.49 -9.21
C ALA A 16 3.73 5.50 -9.03
N VAL A 17 3.58 4.56 -8.09
CA VAL A 17 4.55 3.50 -7.83
C VAL A 17 3.93 2.16 -8.15
N ALA A 18 4.66 1.31 -8.87
CA ALA A 18 4.28 -0.08 -9.12
C ALA A 18 5.12 -1.00 -8.25
N VAL A 19 4.46 -1.84 -7.46
CA VAL A 19 5.05 -2.90 -6.65
C VAL A 19 4.73 -4.22 -7.35
N ILE A 20 5.77 -4.99 -7.67
CA ILE A 20 5.63 -6.30 -8.34
C ILE A 20 5.99 -7.37 -7.31
N GLY A 21 5.06 -8.30 -7.07
CA GLY A 21 5.11 -9.30 -6.01
C GLY A 21 4.23 -8.90 -4.82
N GLY A 22 3.12 -9.62 -4.65
CA GLY A 22 2.13 -9.51 -3.58
C GLY A 22 2.41 -10.41 -2.37
N GLY A 23 3.68 -10.74 -2.09
CA GLY A 23 4.07 -11.34 -0.82
C GLY A 23 4.00 -10.35 0.36
N ILE A 24 4.29 -10.81 1.58
CA ILE A 24 4.24 -9.97 2.80
C ILE A 24 5.09 -8.68 2.68
N ALA A 25 6.27 -8.79 2.08
CA ALA A 25 7.16 -7.65 1.87
C ALA A 25 6.62 -6.64 0.84
N GLY A 26 5.97 -7.14 -0.22
CA GLY A 26 5.35 -6.30 -1.25
C GLY A 26 4.13 -5.57 -0.73
N ILE A 27 3.29 -6.25 0.06
CA ILE A 27 2.12 -5.64 0.72
C ILE A 27 2.58 -4.55 1.69
N GLN A 28 3.58 -4.82 2.53
CA GLN A 28 4.10 -3.83 3.46
C GLN A 28 4.69 -2.61 2.74
N SER A 29 5.50 -2.85 1.70
CA SER A 29 6.06 -1.77 0.88
C SER A 29 4.97 -0.94 0.21
N ALA A 30 3.92 -1.58 -0.30
CA ALA A 30 2.78 -0.89 -0.90
C ALA A 30 2.03 -0.01 0.11
N LEU A 31 1.83 -0.50 1.34
CA LEU A 31 1.21 0.25 2.43
C LEU A 31 2.05 1.46 2.84
N ASP A 32 3.37 1.31 2.98
CA ASP A 32 4.26 2.41 3.38
C ASP A 32 4.27 3.55 2.34
N ILE A 33 4.23 3.19 1.06
CA ILE A 33 4.21 4.14 -0.06
C ILE A 33 2.83 4.79 -0.21
N ALA A 34 1.75 4.03 0.00
CA ALA A 34 0.39 4.56 0.01
C ALA A 34 0.18 5.54 1.17
N ASN A 35 0.66 5.21 2.38
CA ASN A 35 0.64 6.08 3.56
C ASN A 35 1.46 7.36 3.35
N SER A 36 2.50 7.29 2.51
CA SER A 36 3.31 8.46 2.13
C SER A 36 2.58 9.40 1.15
N GLY A 37 1.38 9.04 0.68
CA GLY A 37 0.51 9.86 -0.16
C GLY A 37 0.71 9.65 -1.67
N PHE A 38 1.32 8.54 -2.09
CA PHE A 38 1.49 8.18 -3.49
C PHE A 38 0.43 7.19 -3.95
N LYS A 39 0.13 7.19 -5.26
CA LYS A 39 -0.74 6.18 -5.86
C LYS A 39 0.07 4.89 -6.07
N VAL A 40 -0.36 3.78 -5.49
CA VAL A 40 0.35 2.50 -5.58
C VAL A 40 -0.43 1.48 -6.41
N TYR A 41 0.27 0.79 -7.29
CA TYR A 41 -0.22 -0.35 -8.06
C TYR A 41 0.50 -1.61 -7.55
N LEU A 42 -0.23 -2.57 -7.01
CA LEU A 42 0.33 -3.87 -6.60
C LEU A 42 0.01 -4.90 -7.68
N LEU A 43 1.04 -5.46 -8.31
CA LEU A 43 0.92 -6.54 -9.28
C LEU A 43 1.42 -7.84 -8.64
N GLU A 44 0.63 -8.89 -8.76
CA GLU A 44 0.97 -10.25 -8.33
C GLU A 44 0.73 -11.18 -9.54
N GLU A 45 1.62 -12.13 -9.74
CA GLU A 45 1.53 -13.13 -10.81
C GLU A 45 0.46 -14.17 -10.48
N GLN A 46 0.34 -14.53 -9.20
CA GLN A 46 -0.63 -15.51 -8.72
C GLN A 46 -2.02 -14.89 -8.48
N PRO A 47 -3.11 -15.69 -8.55
CA PRO A 47 -4.46 -15.20 -8.28
C PRO A 47 -4.69 -14.81 -6.80
N SER A 48 -3.74 -15.11 -5.91
CA SER A 48 -3.80 -14.81 -4.47
C SER A 48 -2.60 -14.00 -4.01
N VAL A 49 -2.86 -12.94 -3.25
CA VAL A 49 -1.85 -12.19 -2.48
C VAL A 49 -1.48 -12.93 -1.19
N GLY A 50 -0.25 -12.73 -0.73
CA GLY A 50 0.32 -13.33 0.49
C GLY A 50 1.57 -14.18 0.24
N GLY A 51 1.92 -14.48 -1.01
CA GLY A 51 3.13 -15.22 -1.39
C GLY A 51 3.25 -16.56 -0.64
N THR A 52 4.47 -16.93 -0.23
CA THR A 52 4.73 -18.15 0.53
C THR A 52 3.96 -18.20 1.86
N MET A 53 3.67 -17.04 2.47
CA MET A 53 2.93 -16.97 3.75
C MET A 53 1.47 -17.41 3.61
N ALA A 54 0.83 -17.18 2.46
CA ALA A 54 -0.52 -17.67 2.19
C ALA A 54 -0.59 -19.20 2.01
N GLN A 55 0.55 -19.85 1.72
CA GLN A 55 0.65 -21.31 1.62
C GLN A 55 1.04 -21.98 2.95
N LEU A 56 1.39 -21.20 3.98
CA LEU A 56 1.67 -21.68 5.33
C LEU A 56 0.35 -21.80 6.11
N ASP A 57 -0.19 -23.01 6.19
CA ASP A 57 -1.41 -23.36 6.93
C ASP A 57 -1.27 -23.22 8.47
N LYS A 58 -0.04 -22.98 8.98
CA LYS A 58 0.24 -22.77 10.41
C LYS A 58 1.36 -21.75 10.63
N THR A 59 1.02 -20.56 11.12
CA THR A 59 1.98 -19.65 11.77
C THR A 59 2.18 -20.09 13.23
N PHE A 60 3.06 -21.06 13.45
CA PHE A 60 3.47 -21.48 14.79
C PHE A 60 4.36 -20.41 15.46
N PRO A 61 4.20 -20.10 16.77
CA PRO A 61 2.98 -20.08 17.59
C PRO A 61 2.57 -18.64 17.93
N THR A 62 1.27 -18.37 18.00
CA THR A 62 0.77 -17.32 18.91
C THR A 62 0.63 -17.87 20.31
#